data_AF-A0A6I1DUE3-F1
#
_entry.id   AF-A0A6I1DUE3-F1
#
_cell.length_a   1.000
_cell.length_b   1.000
_cell.length_c   1.000
_cell.angle_alpha   90.00
_cell.angle_beta   90.00
_cell.angle_gamma   90.00
#
_symmetry.space_group_name_H-M   'P 1'
#
loop_
_entity.id
_entity.type
_entity.pdbx_description
1 polymer ?
#
loop_
_entity_poly.entity_id
_entity_poly.type
_entity_poly.pdbx_seq_one_letter_code
_entity_poly.pdbx_strand_id
1 'polypeptide(L)'
;MEKKKTIKIDRRIPKAIFIGFLLGWITVFIVEHYGEISYIADTSELIAKEKRRKQQSQQQYNELLQKKLSGEQLSILEESTFKVMRSKQAEENNFSFNVEIPNDTPVSSIFLDTPFGSNIGISGKSYFVRDVSSSYGKFHEYSNKFGHYLNATLEDFKYVLGFGLVYTIVLFIFLYFRIRLA
;
A
#
# COMPACT_ATOMS: atom_id res chain seq x y z
N MET A 1 -42.76 12.72 -54.91
CA MET A 1 -42.66 11.62 -53.93
C MET A 1 -41.19 11.29 -53.71
N GLU A 2 -40.59 11.72 -52.61
CA GLU A 2 -39.20 11.38 -52.30
C GLU A 2 -39.10 9.90 -51.90
N LYS A 3 -38.25 9.14 -52.61
CA LYS A 3 -37.95 7.74 -52.25
C LYS A 3 -37.27 7.70 -50.89
N LYS A 4 -37.97 7.13 -49.89
CA LYS A 4 -37.46 6.88 -48.55
C LYS A 4 -36.22 5.96 -48.64
N LYS A 5 -35.04 6.51 -48.42
CA LYS A 5 -33.76 5.75 -48.43
C LYS A 5 -33.69 4.89 -47.16
N THR A 6 -33.89 3.58 -47.28
CA THR A 6 -33.69 2.61 -46.19
C THR A 6 -32.21 2.33 -46.00
N ILE A 7 -31.73 2.48 -44.76
CA ILE A 7 -30.34 2.22 -44.39
C ILE A 7 -30.30 0.87 -43.69
N LYS A 8 -29.50 -0.06 -44.22
CA LYS A 8 -29.19 -1.31 -43.54
C LYS A 8 -27.86 -1.13 -42.83
N ILE A 9 -27.89 -1.03 -41.50
CA ILE A 9 -26.68 -1.07 -40.68
C ILE A 9 -26.25 -2.54 -40.58
N ASP A 10 -25.00 -2.85 -40.96
CA ASP A 10 -24.46 -4.18 -40.76
C ASP A 10 -24.17 -4.38 -39.26
N ARG A 11 -24.85 -5.35 -38.65
CA ARG A 11 -24.69 -5.71 -37.23
C ARG A 11 -23.27 -6.18 -36.89
N ARG A 12 -22.43 -6.49 -37.89
CA ARG A 12 -21.03 -6.88 -37.71
C ARG A 12 -20.16 -5.72 -37.19
N ILE A 13 -20.45 -4.49 -37.61
CA ILE A 13 -19.65 -3.31 -37.23
C ILE A 13 -19.67 -3.04 -35.72
N PRO A 14 -20.83 -2.85 -35.07
CA PRO A 14 -20.87 -2.60 -33.62
C PRO A 14 -20.33 -3.77 -32.80
N LYS A 15 -20.51 -5.02 -33.27
CA LYS A 15 -19.92 -6.20 -32.63
C LYS A 15 -18.39 -6.16 -32.63
N ALA A 16 -17.78 -5.82 -33.78
CA ALA A 16 -16.33 -5.74 -33.89
C ALA A 16 -15.74 -4.65 -32.98
N ILE A 17 -16.40 -3.48 -32.91
CA ILE A 17 -16.01 -2.38 -32.01
C ILE A 17 -16.05 -2.84 -30.55
N PHE A 18 -17.14 -3.50 -30.14
CA PHE A 18 -17.29 -4.00 -28.78
C PHE A 18 -16.24 -5.06 -28.41
N ILE A 19 -15.96 -5.99 -29.33
CA ILE A 19 -14.93 -7.02 -29.14
C ILE A 19 -13.54 -6.39 -29.01
N GLY A 20 -13.22 -5.40 -29.86
CA GLY A 20 -11.95 -4.67 -29.79
C GLY A 20 -11.78 -3.92 -28.47
N PHE A 21 -12.84 -3.26 -27.99
CA PHE A 21 -12.86 -2.63 -26.67
C PHE A 21 -12.62 -3.64 -25.55
N LEU A 22 -13.31 -4.79 -25.59
CA LEU A 22 -13.18 -5.83 -24.56
C LEU A 22 -11.76 -6.43 -24.54
N LEU A 23 -11.17 -6.70 -25.70
CA LEU A 23 -9.79 -7.19 -25.82
C LEU A 23 -8.78 -6.16 -25.30
N GLY A 24 -8.96 -4.88 -25.64
CA GLY A 24 -8.12 -3.80 -25.11
C GLY A 24 -8.21 -3.71 -23.59
N TRP A 25 -9.42 -3.76 -23.04
CA TRP A 25 -9.65 -3.74 -21.59
C TRP A 25 -9.00 -4.94 -20.88
N ILE A 26 -9.16 -6.16 -21.40
CA ILE A 26 -8.51 -7.37 -20.87
C ILE A 26 -6.98 -7.24 -20.92
N THR A 27 -6.43 -6.68 -22.00
CA THR A 27 -4.98 -6.52 -22.15
C THR A 27 -4.42 -5.58 -21.08
N VAL A 28 -5.06 -4.43 -20.88
CA VAL A 28 -4.71 -3.49 -19.81
C VAL A 28 -4.82 -4.15 -18.45
N PHE A 29 -5.92 -4.86 -18.19
CA PHE A 29 -6.16 -5.54 -16.91
C PHE A 29 -5.07 -6.58 -16.59
N ILE A 30 -4.59 -7.32 -17.61
CA ILE A 30 -3.49 -8.28 -17.45
C ILE A 30 -2.16 -7.55 -17.15
N VAL A 31 -1.87 -6.45 -17.84
CA VAL A 31 -0.65 -5.65 -17.62
C VAL A 31 -0.64 -5.01 -16.23
N GLU A 32 -1.81 -4.63 -15.71
CA GLU A 32 -1.98 -3.96 -14.42
C GLU A 32 -1.74 -4.87 -13.20
N HIS A 33 -1.63 -6.19 -13.41
CA HIS A 33 -1.37 -7.15 -12.34
C HIS A 33 0.04 -7.06 -11.70
N TYR A 34 0.90 -6.17 -12.20
CA TYR A 34 2.33 -6.07 -11.81
C TYR A 34 2.71 -4.76 -11.11
N GLY A 35 1.77 -4.06 -10.47
CA GLY A 35 2.08 -2.88 -9.67
C GLY A 35 3.01 -3.16 -8.48
N GLU A 36 3.89 -2.20 -8.16
CA GLU A 36 4.73 -2.26 -6.96
C GLU A 36 3.87 -2.08 -5.70
N ILE A 37 4.18 -2.84 -4.67
CA ILE A 37 3.50 -2.79 -3.37
C ILE A 37 4.51 -2.27 -2.37
N SER A 38 4.15 -1.20 -1.67
CA SER A 38 4.90 -0.71 -0.51
C SER A 38 3.99 -0.63 0.72
N TYR A 39 4.57 -0.62 1.91
CA TYR A 39 3.79 -0.62 3.15
C TYR A 39 4.51 0.11 4.28
N ILE A 40 3.74 0.56 5.27
CA ILE A 40 4.22 1.15 6.51
C ILE A 40 3.80 0.25 7.67
N ALA A 41 4.79 -0.33 8.35
CA ALA A 41 4.55 -1.10 9.58
C ALA A 41 4.22 -0.17 10.75
N ASP A 42 3.29 -0.57 11.60
CA ASP A 42 2.98 0.13 12.84
C ASP A 42 3.99 -0.27 13.93
N THR A 43 5.05 0.53 14.03
CA THR A 43 6.13 0.34 15.01
C THR A 43 5.88 1.05 16.34
N SER A 44 4.70 1.65 16.53
CA SER A 44 4.39 2.47 17.71
C SER A 44 4.56 1.68 19.02
N GLU A 45 4.10 0.42 19.04
CA GLU A 45 4.25 -0.45 20.20
C GLU A 45 5.71 -0.84 20.46
N LEU A 46 6.47 -1.13 19.40
CA LEU A 46 7.90 -1.48 19.51
C LEU A 46 8.71 -0.31 20.09
N ILE A 47 8.46 0.90 19.57
CA ILE A 47 9.08 2.12 20.06
C ILE A 47 8.69 2.39 21.51
N ALA A 48 7.41 2.21 21.87
CA ALA A 48 6.93 2.39 23.24
C ALA A 48 7.55 1.38 24.21
N LYS A 49 7.66 0.10 23.81
CA LYS A 49 8.30 -0.96 24.60
C LYS A 49 9.77 -0.67 24.83
N GLU A 50 10.48 -0.23 23.80
CA GLU A 50 11.89 0.11 23.90
C GLU A 50 12.12 1.35 24.77
N LYS A 51 11.29 2.39 24.62
CA LYS A 51 11.32 3.57 25.49
C LYS A 51 11.13 3.20 26.97
N ARG A 52 10.18 2.30 27.27
CA ARG A 52 9.96 1.80 28.64
C ARG A 52 11.18 1.04 29.18
N ARG A 53 11.81 0.19 28.36
CA ARG A 53 13.04 -0.53 28.74
C ARG A 53 14.17 0.44 29.08
N LYS A 54 14.41 1.45 28.23
CA LYS A 54 15.43 2.48 28.49
C LYS A 54 15.14 3.27 29.76
N GLN A 55 13.88 3.65 29.98
CA GLN A 55 13.48 4.33 31.22
C GLN A 55 13.70 3.45 32.46
N GLN A 56 13.38 2.16 32.39
CA GLN A 56 13.63 1.21 33.49
C GLN A 56 15.13 1.04 33.76
N SER A 57 15.95 0.85 32.71
CA SER A 57 17.40 0.76 32.86
C SER A 57 18.01 2.04 33.43
N GLN A 58 17.50 3.21 33.04
CA GLN A 58 17.94 4.49 33.60
C GLN A 58 17.56 4.63 35.07
N GLN A 59 16.35 4.21 35.46
CA GLN A 59 15.91 4.20 36.85
C GLN A 59 16.79 3.28 37.71
N GLN A 60 17.06 2.07 37.23
CA GLN A 60 17.97 1.12 37.90
C GLN A 60 19.38 1.70 38.06
N TYR A 61 19.91 2.34 37.02
CA TYR A 61 21.21 3.00 37.10
C TYR A 61 21.23 4.12 38.15
N ASN A 62 20.20 4.98 38.16
CA ASN A 62 20.09 6.07 39.12
C ASN A 62 19.97 5.55 40.57
N GLU A 63 19.25 4.44 40.78
CA GLU A 63 19.15 3.79 42.09
C GLU A 63 20.52 3.27 42.58
N LEU A 64 21.25 2.54 41.72
CA LEU A 64 22.60 2.05 42.03
C LEU A 64 23.58 3.22 42.29
N LEU A 65 23.44 4.31 41.55
CA LEU A 65 24.24 5.52 41.75
C LEU A 65 23.96 6.17 43.11
N GLN A 66 22.69 6.27 43.51
CA GLN A 66 22.29 6.80 44.82
C GLN A 66 22.83 5.95 45.97
N LYS A 67 22.71 4.61 45.88
CA LYS A 67 23.32 3.68 46.85
C LYS A 67 24.84 3.89 46.96
N LYS A 68 25.52 4.07 45.83
CA LYS A 68 26.96 4.34 45.81
C LYS A 68 27.32 5.67 46.47
N LEU A 69 26.52 6.71 46.25
CA LEU A 69 26.74 8.05 46.79
C LEU A 69 26.43 8.14 48.30
N SER A 70 25.49 7.34 48.81
CA SER A 70 25.18 7.26 50.24
C SER A 70 26.22 6.48 51.05
N GLY A 71 27.23 5.89 50.40
CA GLY A 71 28.26 5.08 51.04
C GLY A 71 27.83 3.64 51.34
N GLU A 72 26.70 3.19 50.79
CA GLU A 72 26.22 1.82 50.91
C GLU A 72 27.12 0.87 50.09
N GLN A 73 27.53 -0.25 50.68
CA GLN A 73 28.33 -1.25 49.97
C GLN A 73 27.46 -1.99 48.95
N LEU A 74 27.73 -1.77 47.67
CA LEU A 74 27.14 -2.54 46.58
C LEU A 74 27.64 -3.99 46.63
N SER A 75 26.75 -4.94 46.37
CA SER A 75 27.16 -6.32 46.13
C SER A 75 28.04 -6.43 44.87
N ILE A 76 28.86 -7.48 44.78
CA ILE A 76 29.70 -7.77 43.59
C ILE A 76 28.86 -7.80 42.30
N LEU A 77 27.63 -8.32 42.39
CA LEU A 77 26.69 -8.38 41.27
C LEU A 77 26.16 -6.99 40.89
N GLU A 78 25.85 -6.13 41.86
CA GLU A 78 25.41 -4.75 41.59
C GLU A 78 26.55 -3.89 41.01
N GLU A 79 27.79 -4.08 41.48
CA GLU A 79 28.95 -3.33 40.98
C GLU A 79 29.30 -3.71 39.55
N SER A 80 29.27 -5.01 39.22
CA SER A 80 29.42 -5.47 37.84
C SER A 80 28.31 -4.94 36.93
N THR A 81 27.06 -4.94 37.41
CA THR A 81 25.90 -4.38 36.69
C THR A 81 26.06 -2.87 36.45
N PHE A 82 26.46 -2.11 37.46
CA PHE A 82 26.69 -0.66 37.37
C PHE A 82 27.77 -0.31 36.34
N LYS A 83 28.88 -1.06 36.29
CA LYS A 83 29.95 -0.86 35.31
C LYS A 83 29.46 -1.09 33.88
N VAL A 84 28.66 -2.13 33.65
CA VAL A 84 28.06 -2.44 32.34
C VAL A 84 27.03 -1.38 31.93
N MET A 85 26.19 -0.91 32.85
CA MET A 85 25.22 0.16 32.54
C MET A 85 25.93 1.48 32.18
N ARG A 86 27.01 1.82 32.89
CA ARG A 86 27.81 3.02 32.61
C ARG A 86 28.45 3.00 31.23
N SER A 87 28.97 1.86 30.77
CA SER A 87 29.53 1.75 29.42
C SER A 87 28.45 1.85 28.34
N LYS A 88 27.27 1.25 28.57
CA LYS A 88 26.13 1.35 27.63
C LYS A 88 25.61 2.77 27.45
N GLN A 89 25.51 3.56 28.53
CA GLN A 89 25.12 4.98 28.43
C GLN A 89 26.08 5.81 27.56
N ALA A 90 27.38 5.50 27.58
CA ALA A 90 28.36 6.19 26.75
C ALA A 90 28.21 5.85 25.26
N GLU A 91 27.70 4.65 24.95
CA GLU A 91 27.50 4.14 23.59
C GLU A 91 26.16 4.60 22.97
N GLU A 92 25.12 4.77 23.79
CA GLU A 92 23.79 5.20 23.32
C GLU A 92 23.74 6.58 22.64
N ASN A 93 24.73 7.44 22.87
CA ASN A 93 24.81 8.77 22.24
C ASN A 93 25.14 8.73 20.73
N ASN A 94 25.53 7.57 20.18
CA ASN A 94 25.91 7.39 18.77
C ASN A 94 25.04 6.36 18.01
N PHE A 95 23.89 5.97 18.55
CA PHE A 95 23.17 4.79 18.03
C PHE A 95 22.14 5.12 16.94
N SER A 96 22.28 4.49 15.77
CA SER A 96 21.23 4.42 14.74
C SER A 96 20.20 3.34 15.10
N PHE A 97 18.91 3.67 15.09
CA PHE A 97 17.83 2.71 15.36
C PHE A 97 17.66 1.71 14.21
N ASN A 98 18.48 0.66 14.18
CA ASN A 98 18.24 -0.52 13.36
C ASN A 98 17.40 -1.51 14.16
N VAL A 99 16.08 -1.27 14.20
CA VAL A 99 15.14 -2.22 14.79
C VAL A 99 14.65 -3.13 13.67
N GLU A 100 15.00 -4.41 13.75
CA GLU A 100 14.39 -5.43 12.91
C GLU A 100 12.89 -5.47 13.22
N ILE A 101 12.05 -5.28 12.20
CA ILE A 101 10.60 -5.24 12.35
C ILE A 101 10.10 -6.69 12.37
N PRO A 102 9.51 -7.16 13.49
CA PRO A 102 8.96 -8.50 13.54
C PRO A 102 7.88 -8.76 12.48
N ASN A 103 7.84 -9.98 11.96
CA ASN A 103 6.89 -10.41 10.93
C ASN A 103 5.42 -10.34 11.36
N ASP A 104 5.17 -10.37 12.67
CA ASP A 104 3.87 -10.21 13.33
C ASP A 104 3.55 -8.75 13.70
N THR A 105 4.35 -7.78 13.24
CA THR A 105 4.04 -6.36 13.41
C THR A 105 2.83 -6.00 12.54
N PRO A 106 1.80 -5.34 13.08
CA PRO A 106 0.66 -4.89 12.28
C PRO A 106 1.08 -3.84 11.24
N VAL A 107 0.39 -3.81 10.10
CA VAL A 107 0.61 -2.83 9.05
C VAL A 107 -0.36 -1.66 9.24
N SER A 108 0.15 -0.44 9.14
CA SER A 108 -0.68 0.77 9.23
C SER A 108 -1.34 1.08 7.89
N SER A 109 -0.54 1.09 6.82
CA SER A 109 -0.99 1.42 5.46
C SER A 109 -0.24 0.60 4.43
N ILE A 110 -0.93 0.25 3.35
CA ILE A 110 -0.35 -0.38 2.17
C ILE A 110 -0.59 0.56 1.00
N PHE A 111 0.40 0.69 0.13
CA PHE A 111 0.34 1.53 -1.06
C PHE A 111 0.52 0.66 -2.29
N LEU A 112 -0.33 0.93 -3.27
CA LEU A 112 -0.32 0.26 -4.56
C LEU A 112 0.05 1.29 -5.61
N ASP A 113 1.16 1.05 -6.29
CA ASP A 113 1.54 1.83 -7.46
C ASP A 113 0.86 1.25 -8.69
N THR A 114 0.10 2.09 -9.38
CA THR A 114 -0.54 1.73 -10.63
C THR A 114 0.41 1.93 -11.80
N PRO A 115 0.22 1.21 -12.93
CA PRO A 115 1.01 1.42 -14.15
C PRO A 115 0.92 2.86 -14.71
N PHE A 116 -0.07 3.64 -14.28
CA PHE A 116 -0.29 5.02 -14.70
C PHE A 116 0.36 6.04 -13.75
N GLY A 117 1.08 5.56 -12.73
CA GLY A 117 1.81 6.41 -11.78
C GLY A 117 0.94 6.96 -10.66
N SER A 118 -0.29 6.44 -10.48
CA SER A 118 -1.10 6.74 -9.31
C SER A 118 -0.65 5.87 -8.14
N ASN A 119 -0.69 6.45 -6.94
CA ASN A 119 -0.39 5.73 -5.70
C ASN A 119 -1.66 5.68 -4.84
N ILE A 120 -2.11 4.47 -4.53
CA ILE A 120 -3.37 4.25 -3.83
C ILE A 120 -3.10 3.67 -2.46
N GLY A 121 -3.37 4.48 -1.43
CA GLY A 121 -3.27 4.08 -0.04
C GLY A 121 -4.51 3.30 0.40
N ILE A 122 -4.31 2.11 0.96
CA ILE A 122 -5.32 1.29 1.59
C ILE A 122 -4.96 1.04 3.05
N SER A 123 -5.98 0.86 3.89
CA SER A 123 -5.79 0.58 5.32
C SER A 123 -5.10 -0.77 5.52
N GLY A 124 -3.98 -0.78 6.24
CA GLY A 124 -3.22 -2.00 6.55
C GLY A 124 -3.70 -2.77 7.79
N LYS A 125 -4.67 -2.24 8.55
CA LYS A 125 -5.03 -2.71 9.91
C LYS A 125 -5.37 -4.20 10.04
N SER A 126 -5.77 -4.86 8.97
CA SER A 126 -6.09 -6.30 8.94
C SER A 126 -4.91 -7.20 8.58
N TYR A 127 -3.74 -6.61 8.30
CA TYR A 127 -2.56 -7.29 7.79
C TYR A 127 -1.37 -7.12 8.73
N PHE A 128 -0.54 -8.14 8.77
CA PHE A 128 0.77 -8.10 9.41
C PHE A 128 1.88 -7.95 8.36
N VAL A 129 3.08 -7.58 8.79
CA VAL A 129 4.24 -7.44 7.89
C VAL A 129 4.43 -8.70 7.06
N ARG A 130 4.33 -9.91 7.65
CA ARG A 130 4.41 -11.18 6.92
C ARG A 130 3.36 -11.36 5.83
N ASP A 131 2.18 -10.76 6.00
CA ASP A 131 1.08 -10.92 5.06
C ASP A 131 1.33 -10.10 3.79
N VAL A 132 2.13 -9.03 3.89
CA VAL A 132 2.43 -8.08 2.81
C VAL A 132 3.83 -8.28 2.23
N SER A 133 4.81 -8.69 3.05
CA SER A 133 6.21 -8.86 2.61
C SER A 133 6.47 -10.20 1.91
N SER A 134 5.68 -11.22 2.25
CA SER A 134 5.81 -12.56 1.67
C SER A 134 4.91 -12.71 0.45
N SER A 135 5.44 -13.25 -0.64
CA SER A 135 4.66 -13.62 -1.84
C SER A 135 3.51 -14.60 -1.56
N TYR A 136 3.57 -15.33 -0.43
CA TYR A 136 2.54 -16.26 0.02
C TYR A 136 1.67 -15.68 1.16
N GLY A 137 1.88 -14.42 1.52
CA GLY A 137 1.12 -13.74 2.55
C GLY A 137 -0.33 -13.49 2.11
N LYS A 138 -1.24 -13.30 3.08
CA LYS A 138 -2.67 -13.10 2.81
C LYS A 138 -2.95 -11.92 1.89
N PHE A 139 -2.09 -10.90 1.87
CA PHE A 139 -2.22 -9.78 0.96
C PHE A 139 -1.99 -10.18 -0.50
N HIS A 140 -1.22 -11.24 -0.75
CA HIS A 140 -0.91 -11.72 -2.11
C HIS A 140 -1.99 -12.63 -2.70
N GLU A 141 -2.98 -13.06 -1.92
CA GLU A 141 -4.13 -13.80 -2.43
C GLU A 141 -4.94 -12.94 -3.42
N TYR A 142 -5.20 -13.52 -4.60
CA TYR A 142 -5.87 -12.82 -5.70
C TYR A 142 -7.24 -12.25 -5.29
N SER A 143 -8.01 -12.97 -4.47
CA SER A 143 -9.32 -12.51 -3.98
C SER A 143 -9.24 -11.20 -3.20
N ASN A 144 -8.18 -11.02 -2.41
CA ASN A 144 -7.98 -9.83 -1.59
C ASN A 144 -7.42 -8.68 -2.43
N LYS A 145 -6.52 -8.98 -3.38
CA LYS A 145 -5.94 -8.01 -4.30
C LYS A 145 -6.92 -7.47 -5.32
N PHE A 146 -7.79 -8.33 -5.84
CA PHE A 146 -8.66 -8.01 -6.97
C PHE A 146 -9.54 -6.78 -6.68
N GLY A 147 -10.11 -6.68 -5.48
CA GLY A 147 -10.93 -5.52 -5.11
C GLY A 147 -10.13 -4.23 -5.10
N HIS A 148 -8.90 -4.26 -4.58
CA HIS A 148 -8.02 -3.10 -4.53
C HIS A 148 -7.51 -2.70 -5.91
N TYR A 149 -7.10 -3.66 -6.74
CA TYR A 149 -6.70 -3.40 -8.12
C TYR A 149 -7.86 -2.87 -8.97
N LEU A 150 -9.04 -3.46 -8.87
CA LEU A 150 -10.20 -3.00 -9.65
C LEU A 150 -10.56 -1.57 -9.28
N ASN A 151 -10.49 -1.21 -7.98
CA ASN A 151 -10.68 0.16 -7.55
C ASN A 151 -9.57 1.09 -8.10
N ALA A 152 -8.33 0.60 -8.13
CA ALA A 152 -7.19 1.33 -8.69
C ALA A 152 -7.35 1.63 -10.18
N THR A 153 -7.62 0.59 -10.96
CA THR A 153 -7.94 0.68 -12.38
C THR A 153 -9.08 1.67 -12.59
N LEU A 154 -10.18 1.57 -11.84
CA LEU A 154 -11.31 2.48 -12.02
C LEU A 154 -10.94 3.94 -11.76
N GLU A 155 -10.09 4.20 -10.75
CA GLU A 155 -9.64 5.56 -10.43
C GLU A 155 -8.79 6.16 -11.55
N ASP A 156 -7.87 5.38 -12.12
CA ASP A 156 -7.02 5.80 -13.24
C ASP A 156 -7.82 5.96 -14.54
N PHE A 157 -8.74 5.04 -14.78
CA PHE A 157 -9.53 5.01 -16.00
C PHE A 157 -10.78 5.87 -15.95
N LYS A 158 -11.16 6.50 -14.84
CA LYS A 158 -12.43 7.25 -14.77
C LYS A 158 -12.57 8.29 -15.88
N TYR A 159 -11.48 8.97 -16.24
CA TYR A 159 -11.48 9.96 -17.32
C TYR A 159 -11.46 9.31 -18.70
N VAL A 160 -10.70 8.23 -18.88
CA VAL A 160 -10.61 7.49 -20.16
C VAL A 160 -11.94 6.79 -20.47
N LEU A 161 -12.55 6.14 -19.48
CA LEU A 161 -13.87 5.54 -19.57
C LEU A 161 -14.95 6.60 -19.80
N GLY A 162 -14.89 7.72 -19.09
CA GLY A 162 -15.81 8.85 -19.30
C GLY A 162 -15.72 9.40 -20.72
N PHE A 163 -14.51 9.69 -21.20
CA PHE A 163 -14.29 10.17 -22.56
C PHE A 163 -14.70 9.13 -23.61
N GLY A 164 -14.32 7.86 -23.41
CA GLY A 164 -14.69 6.76 -24.28
C GLY A 164 -16.20 6.55 -24.37
N LEU A 165 -16.92 6.69 -23.25
CA LEU A 165 -18.38 6.65 -23.22
C LEU A 165 -19.00 7.80 -24.03
N VAL A 166 -18.55 9.04 -23.79
CA VAL A 166 -19.03 10.22 -24.53
C VAL A 166 -18.75 10.06 -26.02
N TYR A 167 -17.54 9.66 -26.39
CA TYR A 167 -17.15 9.42 -27.78
C TYR A 167 -18.02 8.34 -28.43
N THR A 168 -18.29 7.24 -27.71
CA THR A 168 -19.15 6.16 -28.20
C THR A 168 -20.60 6.63 -28.39
N ILE A 169 -21.14 7.44 -27.47
CA ILE A 169 -22.46 8.05 -27.61
C ILE A 169 -22.51 8.97 -28.83
N VAL A 170 -21.50 9.81 -29.02
CA VAL A 170 -21.38 10.70 -30.19
C VAL A 170 -21.32 9.90 -31.48
N LEU A 171 -20.47 8.87 -31.56
CA LEU A 171 -20.41 7.97 -32.71
C LEU A 171 -21.74 7.27 -32.95
N PHE A 172 -22.40 6.81 -31.88
CA PHE A 172 -23.70 6.16 -31.97
C PHE A 172 -24.75 7.12 -32.52
N ILE A 173 -24.75 8.38 -32.08
CA ILE A 173 -25.60 9.44 -32.64
C ILE A 173 -25.28 9.62 -34.14
N PHE A 174 -24.03 9.76 -34.55
CA PHE A 174 -23.68 9.91 -35.97
C PHE A 174 -23.97 8.67 -36.84
N LEU A 175 -23.85 7.47 -36.28
CA LEU A 175 -24.19 6.22 -36.95
C LEU A 175 -25.70 6.04 -37.09
N TYR A 176 -26.46 6.45 -36.09
CA TYR A 176 -27.91 6.28 -36.04
C TYR A 176 -28.64 7.41 -36.78
N PHE A 177 -28.31 8.65 -36.46
CA PHE A 177 -28.76 9.83 -37.17
C PHE A 177 -27.81 10.07 -38.33
N ARG A 178 -28.16 9.53 -39.51
CA ARG A 178 -27.44 9.81 -40.76
C ARG A 178 -27.59 11.29 -41.11
N ILE A 179 -26.87 12.18 -40.43
CA ILE A 179 -26.83 13.62 -40.73
C ILE A 179 -26.21 13.71 -42.12
N ARG A 180 -27.03 14.03 -43.12
CA ARG A 180 -26.51 14.53 -44.39
C ARG A 180 -26.02 15.94 -44.10
N LEU A 181 -24.70 16.12 -44.04
CA LEU A 181 -24.11 17.43 -44.32
C LEU A 181 -24.49 17.73 -45.77
N ALA A 182 -25.53 18.55 -45.92
CA ALA A 182 -25.94 19.13 -47.19
C ALA A 182 -24.91 20.17 -47.62
#